data_AF-A0A851H1L0-F1
#
_entry.id   AF-A0A851H1L0-F1
#
_cell.length_a   1.000
_cell.length_b   1.000
_cell.length_c   1.000
_cell.angle_alpha   90.00
_cell.angle_beta   90.00
_cell.angle_gamma   90.00
#
_symmetry.space_group_name_H-M   'P 1'
#
loop_
_entity.id
_entity.type
_entity.pdbx_description
1 polymer ?
#
loop_
_entity_poly.entity_id
_entity_poly.type
_entity_poly.pdbx_seq_one_letter_code
_entity_poly.pdbx_strand_id
1 'polypeptide(L)' 'MTIESFKELGHEKKLLELKHNGELLGAYERRSENGDSKTPGDIFALYEFWVFLSEDEKMIIPTRRNPLHKEEE' A
#
# COMPACT_ATOMS: atom_id res chain seq x y z
N MET A 1 2.28 -6.58 13.20
CA MET A 1 3.09 -5.33 13.27
C MET A 1 2.14 -4.14 13.20
N THR A 2 2.46 -3.00 13.81
CA THR A 2 1.65 -1.76 13.65
C THR A 2 2.11 -0.96 12.43
N ILE A 3 1.23 -0.12 11.89
CA ILE A 3 1.58 0.78 10.78
C ILE A 3 2.74 1.73 11.12
N GLU A 4 2.87 2.12 12.39
CA GLU A 4 3.93 3.03 12.87
C GLU A 4 5.29 2.33 12.77
N SER A 5 5.41 1.12 13.29
CA SER A 5 6.63 0.32 13.15
C SER A 5 6.94 0.01 11.68
N PHE A 6 5.92 -0.23 10.85
CA PHE A 6 6.12 -0.44 9.41
C PHE A 6 6.69 0.79 8.72
N LYS A 7 6.26 2.00 9.09
CA LYS A 7 6.79 3.25 8.52
C LYS A 7 8.28 3.44 8.80
N GLU A 8 8.74 3.02 9.98
CA GLU A 8 10.15 3.06 10.38
C GLU A 8 11.05 2.07 9.63
N LEU A 9 10.48 1.04 8.99
CA LEU A 9 11.25 0.09 8.20
C LEU A 9 11.85 0.74 6.95
N GLY A 10 13.05 0.29 6.59
CA GLY A 10 13.65 0.57 5.28
C GLY A 10 12.86 -0.07 4.15
N HIS A 11 13.05 0.45 2.94
CA HIS A 11 12.30 0.03 1.74
C HIS A 11 12.34 -1.48 1.49
N GLU A 12 13.52 -2.08 1.49
CA GLU A 12 13.69 -3.53 1.28
C GLU A 12 12.97 -4.36 2.36
N LYS A 13 12.99 -3.92 3.62
CA LYS A 13 12.29 -4.61 4.71
C LYS A 13 10.77 -4.51 4.55
N LYS A 14 10.26 -3.40 4.03
CA LYS A 14 8.83 -3.25 3.72
C LYS A 14 8.39 -4.23 2.64
N LEU A 15 9.19 -4.40 1.59
CA LEU A 15 8.93 -5.39 0.53
C LEU A 15 8.95 -6.82 1.08
N LEU A 16 9.93 -7.16 1.94
CA LEU A 16 9.98 -8.45 2.60
C LEU A 16 8.72 -8.71 3.45
N GLU A 17 8.31 -7.73 4.26
CA GLU A 17 7.08 -7.85 5.06
C GLU A 17 5.84 -8.08 4.18
N LEU A 18 5.70 -7.35 3.07
CA LEU A 18 4.60 -7.55 2.13
C LEU A 18 4.63 -8.94 1.48
N LYS A 19 5.82 -9.41 1.12
CA LYS A 19 5.99 -10.73 0.49
C LYS A 19 5.69 -11.89 1.44
N HIS A 20 6.01 -11.75 2.73
CA HIS A 20 5.86 -12.81 3.71
C HIS A 20 4.54 -12.76 4.47
N ASN A 21 4.05 -11.56 4.79
CA ASN A 21 2.90 -11.33 5.66
C ASN A 21 1.76 -10.58 4.94
N GLY A 22 2.01 -10.02 3.76
CA GLY A 22 1.01 -9.28 2.99
C GLY A 22 0.10 -10.21 2.20
N GLU A 23 -1.20 -9.95 2.27
CA GLU A 23 -2.20 -10.58 1.43
C GLU A 23 -2.55 -9.64 0.28
N LEU A 24 -2.31 -10.06 -0.97
CA LEU A 24 -2.67 -9.28 -2.14
C LEU A 24 -4.19 -9.19 -2.26
N LEU A 25 -4.74 -7.98 -2.12
CA LEU A 25 -6.17 -7.72 -2.30
C LEU A 25 -6.52 -7.43 -3.76
N GLY A 26 -5.56 -6.93 -4.55
CA GLY A 26 -5.70 -6.73 -5.98
C GLY A 26 -5.09 -5.42 -6.49
N ALA A 27 -5.21 -5.22 -7.80
CA ALA A 27 -4.69 -4.05 -8.49
C ALA A 27 -5.44 -2.76 -8.06
N TYR A 28 -4.69 -1.67 -7.95
CA TYR A 28 -5.18 -0.37 -7.54
C TYR A 28 -4.42 0.76 -8.25
N GLU A 29 -5.17 1.77 -8.67
CA GLU A 29 -4.60 2.97 -9.26
C GLU A 29 -4.69 4.12 -8.26
N ARG A 30 -3.53 4.53 -7.72
CA ARG A 30 -3.47 5.72 -6.87
C ARG A 30 -3.38 6.96 -7.75
N ARG A 31 -4.33 7.89 -7.61
CA ARG A 31 -4.18 9.24 -8.21
C ARG A 31 -3.12 10.01 -7.43
N SER A 32 -2.16 10.57 -8.16
CA SER A 32 -1.22 11.53 -7.61
C SER A 32 -1.96 12.81 -7.18
N GLU A 33 -1.46 13.48 -6.15
CA GLU A 33 -2.09 14.67 -5.56
C GLU A 33 -2.27 15.81 -6.57
N ASN A 34 -1.39 15.86 -7.59
CA ASN A 34 -1.44 16.84 -8.68
C ASN A 34 -2.48 16.52 -9.78
N GLY A 35 -3.28 15.45 -9.65
CA GLY A 35 -4.39 15.12 -10.56
C GLY A 35 -4.00 14.60 -11.94
N ASP A 36 -2.75 14.81 -12.38
CA ASP A 36 -2.31 14.53 -13.75
C ASP A 36 -1.83 13.09 -14.00
N SER A 37 -1.50 12.35 -12.94
CA SER A 37 -0.89 11.02 -13.09
C SER A 37 -1.52 10.00 -12.15
N LYS A 38 -1.91 8.86 -12.72
CA LYS A 38 -2.29 7.66 -11.97
C LYS A 38 -1.05 6.77 -11.85
N THR A 39 -0.69 6.42 -10.63
CA THR A 39 0.35 5.43 -10.39
C THR A 39 -0.34 4.07 -10.24
N PRO A 40 -0.15 3.15 -11.19
CA PRO A 40 -0.65 1.79 -11.04
C PRO A 40 0.17 1.05 -9.99
N GLY A 41 -0.47 0.10 -9.34
CA GLY A 41 0.12 -0.72 -8.31
C GLY A 41 -0.87 -1.70 -7.75
N ASP A 42 -0.53 -2.28 -6.62
CA ASP A 42 -1.31 -3.29 -5.92
C ASP A 42 -1.56 -2.86 -4.48
N ILE A 43 -2.70 -3.28 -3.94
CA ILE A 43 -3.02 -3.15 -2.52
C ILE A 43 -2.82 -4.49 -1.84
N PHE A 44 -2.06 -4.45 -0.75
CA PHE A 44 -1.89 -5.54 0.16
C PHE A 44 -2.59 -5.23 1.49
N ALA A 45 -3.27 -6.22 2.06
CA ALA A 45 -3.62 -6.21 3.47
C ALA A 45 -2.41 -6.70 4.25
N LEU A 46 -2.01 -5.97 5.28
CA LEU A 46 -0.89 -6.31 6.14
C LEU A 46 -1.29 -6.07 7.60
N TYR A 47 -1.51 -7.16 8.34
CA TYR A 47 -2.06 -7.12 9.70
C TYR A 47 -3.37 -6.29 9.78
N GLU A 48 -3.38 -5.18 10.50
CA GLU A 48 -4.54 -4.29 10.71
C GLU A 48 -4.50 -3.03 9.84
N PHE A 49 -3.73 -3.04 8.74
CA PHE A 49 -3.63 -1.91 7.82
C PHE A 49 -3.46 -2.38 6.38
N TRP A 50 -3.49 -1.44 5.44
CA TRP A 50 -3.30 -1.69 4.02
C TRP A 50 -2.04 -1.02 3.54
N VAL A 51 -1.45 -1.56 2.49
CA VAL A 51 -0.25 -1.02 1.87
C VAL A 51 -0.43 -0.99 0.37
N PHE A 52 -0.24 0.19 -0.19
CA PHE A 52 -0.09 0.35 -1.64
C PHE A 52 1.37 0.15 -2.03
N LEU A 53 1.60 -0.70 -3.02
CA LEU A 53 2.88 -0.94 -3.66
C LEU A 53 2.75 -0.58 -5.14
N SER A 54 3.55 0.34 -5.66
CA SER A 54 3.57 0.61 -7.11
C SER A 54 4.06 -0.59 -7.90
N GLU A 55 3.66 -0.72 -9.17
CA GLU A 55 4.17 -1.79 -10.06
C GLU A 55 5.69 -1.75 -10.22
N ASP A 56 6.29 -0.55 -10.16
CA ASP A 56 7.74 -0.36 -10.19
C ASP A 56 8.43 -0.65 -8.84
N GLU A 57 7.67 -1.04 -7.82
CA GLU A 57 8.08 -1.33 -6.44
C GLU A 57 8.84 -0.19 -5.73
N LYS A 58 8.90 1.03 -6.29
CA LYS A 58 9.59 2.18 -5.68
C LYS A 58 8.74 2.91 -4.66
N MET A 59 7.42 2.76 -4.72
CA MET A 59 6.49 3.48 -3.86
C MET A 59 5.74 2.51 -2.96
N ILE A 60 5.97 2.64 -1.65
CA ILE A 60 5.29 1.86 -0.61
C ILE A 60 4.58 2.83 0.31
N ILE A 61 3.24 2.82 0.26
CA ILE A 61 2.41 3.73 1.04
C ILE A 61 1.50 2.93 1.95
N PRO A 62 1.79 2.89 3.26
CA PRO A 62 0.91 2.28 4.22
C PRO A 62 -0.25 3.23 4.59
N THR A 63 -1.46 2.68 4.74
CA THR A 63 -2.69 3.41 5.08
C THR A 63 -3.54 2.61 6.06
N ARG A 64 -4.19 3.30 7.00
CA ARG A 64 -5.21 2.73 7.89
C ARG A 64 -6.62 2.78 7.29
N ARG A 65 -6.82 3.51 6.18
CA ARG A 65 -8.11 3.55 5.46
C ARG A 65 -8.04 2.56 4.33
N ASN A 66 -9.02 1.66 4.25
CA ASN A 66 -9.12 0.70 3.15
C ASN A 66 -9.29 1.46 1.83
N PRO A 67 -8.31 1.40 0.91
CA PRO A 67 -8.39 2.13 -0.36
C PRO A 67 -9.36 1.48 -1.36
N LEU A 68 -9.73 0.21 -1.16
CA LEU A 68 -10.63 -0.53 -2.05
C LEU A 68 -12.11 -0.25 -1.77
N HIS A 69 -12.45 -0.04 -0.50
CA HIS A 69 -13.76 0.50 -0.14
C HIS A 69 -13.66 2.02 -0.20
N LYS A 70 -14.01 2.59 -1.36
CA LYS A 70 -14.58 3.94 -1.34
C LYS A 70 -15.78 3.84 -0.41
N GLU A 71 -15.79 4.62 0.66
CA GLU A 71 -17.03 4.89 1.37
C GLU A 71 -18.04 5.34 0.30
N GLU A 72 -19.03 4.48 0.02
CA GLU A 72 -20.24 4.87 -0.69
C GLU A 72 -20.89 5.93 0.20
N GLU A 73 -20.62 7.21 -0.13
CA GLU A 73 -21.35 8.36 0.38
C GLU A 73 -22.47 8.72 -0.60
#